data_AF-A0A0C2RE03-F1
#
_entry.id   AF-A0A0C2RE03-F1
#
_cell.length_a   1.000
_cell.length_b   1.000
_cell.length_c   1.000
_cell.angle_alpha   90.00
_cell.angle_beta   90.00
_cell.angle_gamma   90.00
#
_symmetry.space_group_name_H-M   'P 1'
#
loop_
_entity.id
_entity.type
_entity.pdbx_description
1 polymer ?
#
loop_
_entity_poly.entity_id
_entity_poly.type
_entity_poly.pdbx_seq_one_letter_code
_entity_poly.pdbx_strand_id
1 'polypeptide(L)'
;MIGTANTEGKCQKAREKGAIEMFDSKDDWETEVLVWTNNQGVFVDFDAVGAPTIRHSLRCLEIGGKLVLSGATAGDSPDLSIREIYQRHRKILGVPMGNWEDFL
;
A
#
# COMPACT_ATOMS: atom_id res chain seq x y z
N MET A 1 9.80 -6.96 -3.33
CA MET A 1 8.68 -6.31 -2.61
C MET A 1 9.27 -5.19 -1.77
N ILE A 2 8.64 -4.02 -1.74
CA ILE A 2 8.96 -2.96 -0.78
C ILE A 2 7.90 -2.94 0.31
N GLY A 3 8.16 -2.32 1.45
CA GLY A 3 7.15 -2.24 2.51
C GLY A 3 7.36 -1.08 3.47
N THR A 4 6.38 -0.88 4.34
CA THR A 4 6.44 0.10 5.43
C THR A 4 6.35 -0.62 6.77
N ALA A 5 7.03 -0.11 7.79
CA ALA A 5 6.86 -0.58 9.16
C ALA A 5 7.18 0.53 10.16
N ASN A 6 6.68 0.43 11.39
CA ASN A 6 6.78 1.50 12.38
C ASN A 6 7.98 1.40 13.34
N THR A 7 8.88 0.43 13.12
CA THR A 7 10.10 0.23 13.91
C THR A 7 11.20 -0.39 13.06
N GLU A 8 12.45 0.00 13.32
CA GLU A 8 13.61 -0.57 12.60
C GLU A 8 13.71 -2.10 12.77
N GLY A 9 13.37 -2.61 13.95
CA GLY A 9 13.35 -4.07 14.18
C GLY A 9 12.34 -4.83 13.30
N LYS A 10 11.24 -4.21 12.86
CA LYS A 10 10.32 -4.79 11.87
C LYS A 10 10.87 -4.63 10.45
N CYS A 11 11.47 -3.49 10.13
CA CYS A 11 12.13 -3.25 8.85
C CYS A 11 13.24 -4.29 8.60
N GLN A 12 14.12 -4.52 9.58
CA GLN A 12 15.17 -5.52 9.48
C GLN A 12 14.62 -6.93 9.25
N LYS A 13 13.61 -7.35 10.03
CA LYS A 13 12.95 -8.65 9.84
C LYS A 13 12.32 -8.81 8.47
N ALA A 14 11.76 -7.73 7.90
CA ALA A 14 11.19 -7.75 6.55
C ALA A 14 12.30 -7.89 5.49
N ARG A 15 13.42 -7.18 5.64
CA ARG A 15 14.60 -7.33 4.76
C ARG A 15 15.18 -8.74 4.82
N GLU A 16 15.29 -9.33 6.01
CA GLU A 16 15.69 -10.74 6.20
C GLU A 16 14.76 -11.73 5.48
N LYS A 17 13.48 -11.37 5.31
CA LYS A 17 12.48 -12.15 4.58
C LYS A 17 12.44 -11.85 3.07
N GLY A 18 13.33 -11.00 2.56
CA GLY A 18 13.44 -10.68 1.13
C GLY A 18 12.73 -9.39 0.70
N ALA A 19 12.34 -8.51 1.63
CA ALA A 19 11.98 -7.15 1.26
C ALA A 19 13.21 -6.44 0.66
N ILE A 20 13.01 -5.81 -0.50
CA ILE A 20 14.05 -5.10 -1.25
C ILE A 20 14.32 -3.74 -0.62
N GLU A 21 13.27 -3.09 -0.13
CA GLU A 21 13.35 -1.81 0.57
C GLU A 21 12.28 -1.72 1.65
N MET A 22 12.57 -0.99 2.73
CA MET A 22 11.66 -0.72 3.83
C MET A 22 11.70 0.75 4.24
N PHE A 23 10.53 1.35 4.37
CA PHE A 23 10.33 2.75 4.79
C PHE A 23 9.69 2.83 6.18
N ASP A 24 10.02 3.84 6.98
CA ASP A 24 9.37 4.03 8.29
C ASP A 24 7.97 4.59 8.08
N SER A 25 6.94 3.87 8.57
CA SER A 25 5.55 4.32 8.45
C SER A 25 5.23 5.57 9.27
N LYS A 26 6.14 6.03 10.14
CA LYS A 26 6.01 7.26 10.92
C LYS A 26 6.58 8.49 10.20
N ASP A 27 7.41 8.29 9.19
CA ASP A 27 8.00 9.35 8.37
C ASP A 27 7.18 9.57 7.09
N ASP A 28 7.67 10.42 6.18
CA ASP A 28 7.03 10.70 4.89
C ASP A 28 7.35 9.62 3.84
N TRP A 29 6.91 8.40 4.15
CA TRP A 29 7.14 7.22 3.30
C TRP A 29 6.54 7.37 1.90
N GLU A 30 5.50 8.19 1.71
CA GLU A 30 4.94 8.45 0.39
C GLU A 30 5.98 9.08 -0.53
N THR A 31 6.61 10.16 -0.06
CA THR A 31 7.67 10.86 -0.80
C THR A 31 8.86 9.93 -1.02
N GLU A 32 9.26 9.16 -0.01
CA GLU A 32 10.37 8.22 -0.11
C GLU A 32 10.12 7.12 -1.15
N VAL A 33 8.92 6.54 -1.18
CA VAL A 33 8.51 5.55 -2.19
C VAL A 33 8.54 6.17 -3.59
N LEU A 34 8.03 7.39 -3.75
CA LEU A 34 8.04 8.07 -5.05
C LEU A 34 9.47 8.37 -5.52
N VAL A 35 10.36 8.81 -4.63
CA VAL A 35 11.78 9.02 -4.95
C VAL A 35 12.45 7.70 -5.36
N TRP A 36 12.25 6.65 -4.56
CA TRP A 36 12.83 5.32 -4.82
C TRP A 36 12.35 4.73 -6.15
N THR A 37 11.09 4.96 -6.51
CA THR A 37 10.47 4.52 -7.78
C THR A 37 10.72 5.47 -8.96
N ASN A 38 11.62 6.47 -8.85
CA ASN A 38 11.85 7.48 -9.88
C ASN A 38 10.55 8.16 -10.36
N ASN A 39 9.68 8.46 -9.40
CA ASN A 39 8.38 9.09 -9.56
C ASN A 39 7.40 8.30 -10.46
N GLN A 40 7.65 7.01 -10.68
CA GLN A 40 6.72 6.13 -11.41
C GLN A 40 5.61 5.63 -10.49
N GLY A 41 5.93 5.35 -9.22
CA GLY A 41 5.05 4.66 -8.30
C GLY A 41 5.13 3.14 -8.43
N VAL A 42 4.24 2.45 -7.72
CA VAL A 42 4.12 0.99 -7.71
C VAL A 42 2.89 0.54 -8.49
N PHE A 43 2.99 -0.62 -9.16
CA PHE A 43 1.87 -1.21 -9.88
C PHE A 43 0.78 -1.76 -8.94
N VAL A 44 1.18 -2.29 -7.79
CA VAL A 44 0.28 -2.88 -6.78
C VAL A 44 0.70 -2.42 -5.40
N ASP A 45 -0.27 -1.97 -4.62
CA ASP A 45 -0.15 -1.66 -3.19
C ASP A 45 -1.08 -2.61 -2.41
N PHE A 46 -0.60 -3.17 -1.30
CA PHE A 46 -1.38 -4.02 -0.41
C PHE A 46 -1.55 -3.31 0.93
N ASP A 47 -2.80 -3.06 1.31
CA ASP A 47 -3.16 -2.34 2.52
C ASP A 47 -4.10 -3.16 3.41
N ALA A 48 -3.71 -3.28 4.68
CA ALA A 48 -4.52 -3.88 5.75
C ALA A 48 -4.79 -2.90 6.91
N VAL A 49 -4.29 -1.67 6.80
CA VAL A 49 -4.36 -0.60 7.79
C VAL A 49 -5.64 0.20 7.61
N GLY A 50 -5.96 0.62 6.39
CA GLY A 50 -7.22 1.29 6.05
C GLY A 50 -7.14 2.83 6.06
N ALA A 51 -8.09 3.47 6.74
CA ALA A 51 -8.38 4.90 6.60
C ALA A 51 -7.15 5.85 6.63
N PRO A 52 -6.14 5.66 7.51
CA PRO A 52 -4.98 6.54 7.56
C PRO A 52 -4.02 6.42 6.35
N THR A 53 -4.00 5.29 5.65
CA THR A 53 -2.97 4.98 4.64
C THR A 53 -3.49 5.03 3.21
N ILE A 54 -4.78 4.73 2.99
CA ILE A 54 -5.38 4.56 1.65
C ILE A 54 -5.03 5.70 0.69
N ARG A 55 -5.08 6.97 1.15
CA ARG A 55 -4.83 8.11 0.26
C ARG A 55 -3.35 8.23 -0.14
N HIS A 56 -2.43 7.92 0.79
CA HIS A 56 -0.99 7.86 0.51
C HIS A 56 -0.68 6.70 -0.44
N SER A 57 -1.24 5.51 -0.17
CA SER A 57 -1.09 4.34 -1.04
C SER A 57 -1.56 4.61 -2.46
N LEU A 58 -2.72 5.27 -2.63
CA LEU A 58 -3.19 5.68 -3.95
C LEU A 58 -2.22 6.65 -4.65
N ARG A 59 -1.60 7.59 -3.93
CA ARG A 59 -0.60 8.50 -4.52
C ARG A 59 0.68 7.79 -4.92
N CYS A 60 1.08 6.75 -4.19
CA CYS A 60 2.17 5.87 -4.56
C CYS A 60 1.87 4.96 -5.77
N LEU A 61 0.62 4.83 -6.22
CA LEU A 61 0.29 4.03 -7.41
C LEU A 61 0.66 4.74 -8.71
N GLU A 62 1.27 3.97 -9.61
CA GLU A 62 1.42 4.33 -11.02
C GLU A 62 0.05 4.45 -11.74
N ILE A 63 0.05 4.94 -12.98
CA ILE A 63 -1.17 5.00 -13.81
C ILE A 63 -1.65 3.57 -14.08
N GLY A 64 -2.92 3.29 -13.80
CA GLY A 64 -3.49 1.94 -13.94
C GLY A 64 -3.21 1.00 -12.76
N GLY A 65 -2.49 1.48 -11.73
CA GLY A 65 -2.12 0.70 -10.56
C GLY A 65 -3.32 0.25 -9.71
N LYS A 66 -3.07 -0.73 -8.84
CA LYS A 66 -4.10 -1.42 -8.04
C LYS A 66 -3.80 -1.28 -6.55
N LEU A 67 -4.76 -0.75 -5.81
CA LEU A 67 -4.80 -0.85 -4.35
C LEU A 67 -5.59 -2.10 -3.96
N VAL A 68 -4.94 -3.02 -3.25
CA VAL A 68 -5.55 -4.25 -2.75
C VAL A 68 -5.80 -4.10 -1.26
N LEU A 69 -7.06 -4.20 -0.86
CA LEU A 69 -7.51 -4.04 0.52
C LEU A 69 -7.83 -5.41 1.12
N SER A 70 -7.11 -5.80 2.16
CA SER A 70 -7.40 -7.02 2.94
C SER A 70 -8.09 -6.73 4.27
N GLY A 71 -8.06 -5.47 4.74
CA GLY A 71 -8.59 -5.11 6.04
C GLY A 71 -8.52 -3.61 6.30
N ALA A 72 -9.07 -3.21 7.44
CA ALA A 72 -9.24 -1.81 7.84
C ALA A 72 -8.95 -1.64 9.34
N THR A 73 -7.79 -2.16 9.78
CA THR A 73 -7.44 -2.26 11.22
C THR A 73 -7.50 -0.92 11.95
N ALA A 74 -7.17 0.19 11.26
CA ALA A 74 -7.13 1.53 11.80
C ALA A 74 -8.32 2.41 11.32
N GLY A 75 -9.37 1.80 10.76
CA GLY A 75 -10.59 2.46 10.31
C GLY A 75 -10.94 2.14 8.86
N ASP A 76 -12.22 2.13 8.55
CA ASP A 76 -12.80 1.73 7.24
C ASP A 76 -13.24 2.91 6.36
N SER A 77 -13.17 4.12 6.89
CA SER A 77 -13.74 5.32 6.28
C SER A 77 -12.64 6.34 5.93
N PRO A 78 -11.84 6.11 4.87
CA PRO A 78 -10.85 7.07 4.40
C PRO A 78 -11.53 8.33 3.81
N ASP A 79 -10.91 9.50 4.03
CA ASP A 79 -11.23 10.69 3.25
C ASP A 79 -10.54 10.59 1.87
N LEU A 80 -11.35 10.30 0.85
CA LEU A 80 -10.87 10.01 -0.51
C LEU A 80 -11.71 10.74 -1.57
N SER A 81 -11.02 11.42 -2.49
CA SER A 81 -11.68 11.92 -3.69
C SER A 81 -11.78 10.82 -4.74
N ILE A 82 -12.98 10.59 -5.29
CA ILE A 82 -13.15 9.70 -6.45
C ILE A 82 -12.26 10.07 -7.64
N ARG A 83 -11.82 11.34 -7.73
CA ARG A 83 -10.89 11.83 -8.77
C ARG A 83 -9.52 11.19 -8.68
N GLU A 84 -9.05 10.90 -7.47
CA GLU A 84 -7.76 10.24 -7.25
C GLU A 84 -7.74 8.82 -7.82
N ILE A 85 -8.92 8.24 -8.07
CA ILE A 85 -9.08 6.93 -8.71
C ILE A 85 -9.20 7.11 -10.24
N TYR A 86 -10.24 7.79 -10.71
CA TYR A 86 -10.60 7.75 -12.14
C TYR A 86 -9.62 8.51 -13.03
N GLN A 87 -8.97 9.58 -12.55
CA GLN A 87 -8.04 10.38 -13.38
C GLN A 87 -6.73 9.65 -13.68
N ARG A 88 -6.39 8.64 -12.88
CA ARG A 88 -5.15 7.85 -13.02
C ARG A 88 -5.45 6.40 -13.37
N HIS A 89 -6.69 6.08 -13.75
CA HIS A 89 -7.14 4.73 -14.08
C HIS A 89 -6.86 3.68 -12.98
N ARG A 90 -6.79 4.13 -11.72
CA ARG A 90 -6.47 3.24 -10.59
C ARG A 90 -7.65 2.34 -10.26
N LYS A 91 -7.36 1.21 -9.63
CA LYS A 91 -8.36 0.22 -9.20
C LYS A 91 -8.24 -0.02 -7.72
N ILE A 92 -9.37 -0.20 -7.05
CA ILE A 92 -9.42 -0.64 -5.66
C ILE A 92 -10.05 -2.04 -5.66
N LEU A 93 -9.36 -3.00 -5.08
CA LEU A 93 -9.74 -4.42 -5.07
C LEU A 93 -9.89 -4.89 -3.62
N GLY A 94 -11.08 -5.35 -3.24
CA GLY A 94 -11.30 -5.98 -1.94
C GLY A 94 -10.94 -7.46 -1.99
N VAL A 95 -10.07 -7.93 -1.11
CA VAL A 95 -9.62 -9.32 -1.03
C VAL A 95 -9.62 -9.78 0.44
N PRO A 96 -10.75 -10.27 0.97
CA PRO A 96 -10.83 -10.70 2.35
C PRO A 96 -10.13 -12.06 2.53
N MET A 97 -8.86 -12.09 2.96
CA MET A 97 -8.07 -13.26 3.44
C MET A 97 -8.04 -14.56 2.59
N GLY A 98 -8.82 -14.68 1.52
CA GLY A 98 -9.01 -15.88 0.72
C GLY A 98 -10.49 -16.22 0.52
N ASN A 99 -10.83 -16.76 -0.64
CA ASN A 99 -12.12 -17.39 -0.89
C ASN A 99 -12.10 -18.84 -0.41
N TRP A 100 -13.27 -19.47 -0.32
CA TRP A 100 -13.32 -20.83 0.19
C TRP A 100 -12.54 -21.83 -0.68
N GLU A 101 -12.46 -21.56 -1.98
CA GLU A 101 -11.68 -22.31 -2.96
C GLU A 101 -10.16 -22.25 -2.71
N ASP A 102 -9.64 -21.23 -2.03
CA ASP A 102 -8.20 -21.11 -1.73
C ASP A 102 -7.73 -22.09 -0.64
N PHE A 103 -8.67 -22.74 0.05
CA PHE A 103 -8.42 -23.68 1.14
C PHE A 103 -8.75 -25.15 0.78
N LEU A 104 -9.13 -25.41 -0.48
CA LEU A 104 -9.34 -26.76 -1.05
C LEU A 104 -8.10 -27.23 -1.82
#